data_AF-A0A1D3DVD0-F1
#
_entry.id   AF-A0A1D3DVD0-F1
#
_cell.length_a   1.000
_cell.length_b   1.000
_cell.length_c   1.000
_cell.angle_alpha   90.00
_cell.angle_beta   90.00
_cell.angle_gamma   90.00
#
_symmetry.space_group_name_H-M   'P 1'
#
loop_
_entity.id
_entity.type
_entity.pdbx_description
1 polymer ?
#
loop_
_entity_poly.entity_id
_entity_poly.type
_entity_poly.pdbx_seq_one_letter_code
_entity_poly.pdbx_strand_id
1 'polypeptide(L)' 'MADIEPTDPKAEREKGRVPLWLDPDDLHWLSRHCCCPQDASEEERDRFGRIRFRAGAALHKHGRGR' A
#
# COMPACT_ATOMS: atom_id res chain seq x y z
N MET A 1 1.08 0.78 -24.99
CA MET A 1 0.85 1.00 -23.55
C MET A 1 -0.23 0.02 -23.13
N ALA A 2 0.02 -0.83 -22.14
CA ALA A 2 -1.00 -1.77 -21.67
C ALA A 2 -2.14 -0.96 -21.03
N ASP A 3 -3.38 -1.32 -21.36
CA ASP A 3 -4.56 -0.75 -20.75
C ASP A 3 -4.48 -1.03 -19.23
N ILE A 4 -4.56 0.02 -18.41
CA ILE A 4 -4.51 -0.16 -16.96
C ILE A 4 -5.89 -0.62 -16.52
N GLU A 5 -6.05 -1.93 -16.35
CA GLU A 5 -7.28 -2.47 -15.77
C GLU A 5 -7.49 -1.90 -14.36
N PRO A 6 -8.61 -1.19 -14.12
CA PRO A 6 -8.93 -0.69 -12.80
C PRO A 6 -9.08 -1.85 -11.82
N THR A 7 -8.68 -1.62 -10.56
CA THR A 7 -8.92 -2.60 -9.50
C THR A 7 -10.43 -2.77 -9.28
N ASP A 8 -10.95 -4.00 -9.37
CA ASP A 8 -12.37 -4.29 -9.14
C ASP A 8 -12.76 -4.01 -7.67
N PRO A 9 -13.60 -2.97 -7.41
CA PRO A 9 -13.97 -2.60 -6.05
C PRO A 9 -14.83 -3.66 -5.34
N LYS A 10 -15.59 -4.49 -6.08
CA LYS A 10 -16.43 -5.54 -5.49
C LYS A 10 -15.58 -6.70 -4.99
N ALA A 11 -14.68 -7.20 -5.84
CA ALA A 11 -13.77 -8.30 -5.49
C ALA A 11 -12.84 -7.94 -4.32
N GLU A 12 -12.40 -6.68 -4.22
CA GLU A 12 -11.57 -6.25 -3.09
C GLU A 12 -12.38 -6.15 -1.79
N ARG A 13 -13.63 -5.70 -1.85
CA ARG A 13 -14.52 -5.65 -0.68
C ARG A 13 -14.84 -7.05 -0.14
N GLU A 14 -15.03 -8.04 -1.00
CA GLU A 14 -15.22 -9.45 -0.60
C GLU A 14 -14.00 -10.01 0.14
N LYS A 15 -12.80 -9.49 -0.16
CA LYS A 15 -11.55 -9.81 0.57
C LYS A 15 -11.38 -8.99 1.86
N GLY A 16 -12.40 -8.24 2.29
CA GLY A 16 -12.37 -7.36 3.46
C GLY A 16 -11.48 -6.13 3.28
N ARG A 17 -11.14 -5.74 2.04
CA ARG A 17 -10.32 -4.57 1.75
C ARG A 17 -11.22 -3.37 1.46
N VAL A 18 -10.79 -2.20 1.88
CA VAL A 18 -11.51 -0.94 1.67
C VAL A 18 -10.68 -0.01 0.79
N PRO A 19 -11.31 0.75 -0.12
CA PRO A 19 -10.61 1.76 -0.89
C PRO A 19 -10.19 2.91 0.04
N LEU A 20 -8.94 3.34 -0.10
CA LEU A 20 -8.36 4.47 0.62
C LEU A 20 -7.61 5.32 -0.41
N TRP A 21 -8.01 6.59 -0.53
CA TRP A 21 -7.31 7.57 -1.36
C TRP A 21 -6.35 8.35 -0.47
N LEU A 22 -5.10 8.45 -0.91
CA LEU A 22 -4.03 9.20 -0.26
C LEU A 22 -3.32 10.01 -1.32
N ASP A 23 -2.87 11.21 -0.96
CA ASP A 23 -2.01 11.99 -1.84
C ASP A 23 -0.62 11.32 -1.97
N PRO A 24 0.12 11.60 -3.06
CA PRO A 24 1.43 10.99 -3.25
C PRO A 24 2.42 11.23 -2.10
N ASP A 25 2.35 12.38 -1.45
CA ASP A 25 3.23 12.70 -0.31
C ASP A 25 2.92 11.83 0.92
N ASP A 26 1.64 11.56 1.19
CA ASP A 26 1.21 10.65 2.26
C ASP A 26 1.64 9.21 1.97
N LEU A 27 1.52 8.76 0.71
CA LEU A 27 2.03 7.45 0.30
C LEU A 27 3.55 7.34 0.46
N HIS A 28 4.27 8.41 0.14
CA HIS A 28 5.72 8.46 0.31
C HIS A 28 6.10 8.39 1.78
N TRP A 29 5.39 9.14 2.62
CA TRP A 29 5.56 9.08 4.07
C TRP A 29 5.30 7.65 4.58
N LEU A 30 4.17 7.04 4.20
CA LEU A 30 3.77 5.69 4.64
C LEU A 30 4.72 4.59 4.15
N SER A 31 5.29 4.73 2.95
CA SER A 31 6.26 3.77 2.42
C SER A 31 7.57 3.75 3.19
N ARG A 32 7.94 4.88 3.82
CA ARG A 32 9.22 5.09 4.50
C ARG A 32 9.13 5.01 6.02
N HIS A 33 8.06 5.52 6.60
CA HIS A 33 7.88 5.57 8.03
C HIS A 33 7.22 4.28 8.50
N CYS A 34 8.02 3.46 9.19
CA CYS A 34 7.55 2.23 9.78
C CYS A 34 6.95 2.54 11.15
N CYS A 35 5.63 2.35 11.32
CA CYS A 35 4.98 2.39 12.63
C CYS A 35 5.16 1.07 13.42
N CYS A 36 6.03 0.17 12.96
CA CYS A 36 6.26 -1.12 13.61
C CYS A 36 7.05 -0.91 14.92
N PRO A 37 6.51 -1.32 16.07
CA PRO A 37 7.27 -1.41 17.31
C PRO A 37 8.51 -2.30 17.12
N GLN A 38 9.58 -2.05 17.86
CA GLN A 38 10.79 -2.89 17.78
C GLN A 38 10.50 -4.33 18.24
N ASP A 39 9.60 -4.47 19.20
CA ASP A 39 9.10 -5.71 19.80
C ASP A 39 7.89 -6.32 19.06
N ALA A 40 7.51 -5.76 17.90
CA ALA A 40 6.42 -6.30 17.11
C ALA A 40 6.66 -7.77 16.74
N SER A 41 5.60 -8.55 16.83
CA SER A 41 5.58 -9.95 16.38
C SER A 41 5.91 -10.05 14.88
N GLU A 42 6.29 -11.24 14.42
CA GLU A 42 6.52 -11.49 12.99
C GLU A 42 5.26 -11.21 12.15
N GLU A 43 4.08 -11.58 12.66
CA GLU A 43 2.81 -11.30 11.99
C GLU A 43 2.53 -9.81 11.82
N GLU A 44 2.86 -8.99 12.83
CA GLU A 44 2.76 -7.54 12.75
C GLU A 44 3.77 -6.96 11.78
N ARG A 45 5.03 -7.41 11.83
CA ARG A 45 6.08 -6.99 10.88
C ARG A 45 5.68 -7.28 9.43
N ASP A 46 5.08 -8.44 9.18
CA ASP A 46 4.54 -8.82 7.88
C ASP A 46 3.39 -7.91 7.46
N ARG A 47 2.49 -7.58 8.39
CA ARG A 47 1.40 -6.63 8.13
C ARG A 47 1.94 -5.26 7.73
N PHE A 48 2.92 -4.72 8.46
CA PHE A 48 3.58 -3.47 8.12
C PHE A 48 4.35 -3.55 6.79
N GLY A 49 5.00 -4.69 6.51
CA GLY A 49 5.65 -4.98 5.23
C GLY A 49 4.69 -4.88 4.05
N ARG A 50 3.51 -5.52 4.15
CA ARG A 50 2.46 -5.45 3.12
C ARG A 50 1.95 -4.03 2.90
N ILE A 51 1.79 -3.23 3.95
CA ILE A 51 1.35 -1.82 3.84
C ILE A 51 2.39 -0.99 3.09
N ARG A 52 3.68 -1.09 3.47
CA ARG A 52 4.77 -0.37 2.80
C ARG A 52 4.90 -0.75 1.33
N PHE A 53 4.81 -2.05 1.03
CA PHE A 53 4.86 -2.53 -0.35
C PHE A 53 3.72 -1.93 -1.18
N ARG A 54 2.49 -1.92 -0.67
CA ARG A 54 1.34 -1.35 -1.38
C ARG A 54 1.49 0.15 -1.60
N ALA A 55 2.00 0.89 -0.62
CA ALA A 55 2.29 2.32 -0.77
C ALA A 55 3.36 2.57 -1.85
N GLY A 56 4.45 1.80 -1.84
CA GLY A 56 5.49 1.88 -2.87
C GLY A 56 4.98 1.49 -4.27
N ALA A 57 4.14 0.46 -4.37
CA ALA A 57 3.53 0.05 -5.63
C ALA A 57 2.57 1.13 -6.18
N ALA A 58 1.80 1.80 -5.31
CA ALA A 58 0.95 2.92 -5.70
C ALA A 58 1.78 4.10 -6.25
N LEU A 59 2.89 4.45 -5.57
CA LEU A 59 3.82 5.48 -6.05
C LEU A 59 4.44 5.10 -7.40
N HIS A 60 4.88 3.85 -7.56
CA HIS A 60 5.43 3.35 -8.82
C HIS A 60 4.43 3.48 -9.97
N LYS A 61 3.17 3.06 -9.76
CA LYS A 61 2.10 3.21 -10.75
C LYS A 61 1.78 4.66 -11.08
N HIS A 62 1.98 5.58 -10.14
CA HIS A 62 1.80 7.01 -10.33
C HIS A 62 3.04 7.71 -10.95
N GLY A 63 4.06 6.96 -11.38
CA GLY A 63 5.28 7.51 -11.96
C GLY A 63 6.21 8.19 -10.96
N ARG A 64 5.99 7.93 -9.65
CA ARG A 64 6.76 8.48 -8.52
C ARG A 64 7.47 7.40 -7.70
N GLY A 65 7.58 6.18 -8.25
CA GLY A 65 8.46 5.17 -7.68
C GLY A 65 9.90 5.71 -7.68
N ARG A 66 10.63 5.47 -6.58
CA ARG A 66 12.04 5.85 -6.46
C ARG A 66 12.85 5.45 -7.69
#